data_AF-A0A4P8S4K3-F1
#
_entry.id   AF-A0A4P8S4K3-F1
#
_cell.length_a   1.000
_cell.length_b   1.000
_cell.length_c   1.000
_cell.angle_alpha   90.00
_cell.angle_beta   90.00
_cell.angle_gamma   90.00
#
_symmetry.space_group_name_H-M   'P 1'
#
loop_
_entity.id
_entity.type
_entity.pdbx_description
1 polymer ?
#
loop_
_entity_poly.entity_id
_entity_poly.type
_entity_poly.pdbx_seq_one_letter_code
_entity_poly.pdbx_strand_id
1 'polypeptide(L)' 'MNLKQLEDSNHHSVGYGAGSGQVINEVYECPCGNGKVYYEKDDIPGFKSTDISCDCKECNEKYTFGRGTAKEK' A
#
# COMPACT_ATOMS: atom_id res chain seq x y z
N MET A 1 -6.95 13.37 1.92
CA MET A 1 -8.22 12.73 1.51
C MET A 1 -8.12 11.22 1.67
N ASN A 2 -9.26 10.55 1.86
CA ASN A 2 -9.34 9.10 1.97
C ASN A 2 -9.61 8.49 0.59
N LEU A 3 -8.92 7.40 0.28
CA LEU A 3 -9.09 6.68 -0.96
C LEU A 3 -10.10 5.55 -0.78
N LYS A 4 -10.82 5.22 -1.84
CA LYS A 4 -11.75 4.09 -1.85
C LYS A 4 -10.94 2.80 -1.98
N GLN A 5 -11.09 1.89 -1.02
CA GLN A 5 -10.46 0.58 -1.09
C GLN A 5 -11.19 -0.30 -2.09
N LEU A 6 -10.42 -0.94 -2.97
CA LEU A 6 -10.90 -1.85 -4.01
C LEU A 6 -10.64 -3.31 -3.61
N GLU A 7 -9.44 -3.58 -3.10
CA GLU A 7 -8.99 -4.93 -2.76
C GLU A 7 -8.21 -4.92 -1.43
N ASP A 8 -8.34 -5.99 -0.66
CA ASP A 8 -7.60 -6.25 0.57
C ASP A 8 -7.15 -7.70 0.59
N SER A 9 -5.90 -7.94 0.96
CA SER A 9 -5.34 -9.27 1.09
C SER A 9 -4.25 -9.27 2.15
N ASN A 10 -4.27 -10.29 3.00
CA ASN A 10 -3.25 -10.49 4.02
C ASN A 10 -2.71 -11.91 3.90
N HIS A 11 -1.40 -12.03 3.76
CA HIS A 11 -0.71 -13.30 3.67
C HIS A 11 0.12 -13.54 4.93
N HIS A 12 -0.14 -14.66 5.59
CA HIS A 12 0.72 -15.11 6.68
C HIS A 12 2.09 -15.53 6.14
N SER A 13 3.16 -14.97 6.70
CA SER A 13 4.52 -15.38 6.40
C SER A 13 5.14 -15.99 7.64
N VAL A 14 5.66 -17.22 7.54
CA VAL A 14 6.32 -17.90 8.67
C VAL A 14 7.68 -17.28 9.03
N GLY A 15 8.21 -16.40 8.15
CA GLY A 15 9.52 -15.79 8.27
C GLY A 15 10.66 -16.80 8.10
N TYR A 16 11.75 -16.40 7.45
CA TYR A 16 12.93 -17.25 7.29
C TYR A 16 13.80 -17.21 8.56
N GLY A 17 13.26 -17.67 9.70
CA GLY A 17 13.93 -17.68 11.01
C GLY A 17 13.82 -16.41 11.84
N ALA A 18 13.17 -15.36 11.31
CA ALA A 18 12.94 -14.11 12.04
C ALA A 18 11.62 -14.10 12.85
N GLY A 19 10.79 -15.13 12.69
CA GLY A 19 9.48 -15.28 13.32
C GLY A 19 8.32 -15.02 12.35
N SER A 20 7.13 -15.46 12.73
CA SER A 20 5.93 -15.30 11.92
C SER A 20 5.47 -13.85 11.87
N GLY A 21 5.02 -13.41 10.70
CA GLY A 21 4.44 -12.10 10.46
C GLY A 21 3.38 -12.14 9.38
N GLN A 22 3.06 -10.95 8.85
CA GLN A 22 2.04 -10.78 7.84
C GLN A 22 2.53 -9.86 6.73
N VAL A 23 2.15 -10.17 5.50
CA VAL A 23 2.28 -9.28 4.36
C VAL A 23 0.89 -8.74 4.05
N ILE A 24 0.72 -7.44 4.19
CA ILE A 24 -0.53 -6.72 3.93
C ILE A 24 -0.44 -6.13 2.52
N ASN A 25 -1.42 -6.47 1.68
CA ASN A 25 -1.58 -5.94 0.34
C ASN A 25 -2.95 -5.29 0.22
N GLU A 26 -3.00 -4.02 -0.13
CA GLU A 26 -4.23 -3.28 -0.30
C GLU A 26 -4.17 -2.48 -1.60
N VAL A 27 -5.30 -2.42 -2.30
CA VAL A 27 -5.44 -1.66 -3.54
C VAL A 27 -6.53 -0.63 -3.34
N TYR A 28 -6.20 0.61 -3.65
CA TYR A 28 -7.10 1.74 -3.56
C TYR A 28 -7.34 2.36 -4.94
N GLU A 29 -8.51 2.94 -5.12
CA GLU A 29 -8.81 3.77 -6.28
C GLU A 29 -8.00 5.07 -6.21
N CYS A 30 -7.34 5.42 -7.32
CA CYS A 30 -6.64 6.70 -7.44
C CYS A 30 -7.64 7.85 -7.25
N PRO A 31 -7.27 8.96 -6.60
CA PRO A 31 -8.21 10.06 -6.34
C PRO A 31 -8.79 10.71 -7.60
N CYS A 32 -8.13 10.58 -8.75
CA CYS A 32 -8.66 11.05 -10.04
C CYS A 32 -9.58 10.03 -10.74
N GLY A 33 -9.73 8.81 -10.19
CA GLY A 33 -10.49 7.70 -10.78
C GLY A 33 -9.83 7.00 -11.97
N ASN A 34 -8.69 7.50 -12.45
CA ASN A 34 -8.00 6.99 -13.66
C ASN A 34 -6.80 6.09 -13.33
N GLY A 35 -6.86 5.33 -12.23
CA GLY A 35 -5.80 4.42 -11.84
C GLY A 35 -6.01 3.80 -10.46
N LYS A 36 -4.98 3.13 -9.97
CA LYS A 36 -4.93 2.44 -8.68
C LYS A 36 -3.69 2.85 -7.89
N VAL A 37 -3.82 2.79 -6.57
CA VAL A 37 -2.73 2.95 -5.60
C VAL A 37 -2.57 1.62 -4.90
N TYR A 38 -1.38 1.06 -4.96
CA TYR A 38 -1.00 -0.20 -4.35
C TYR A 38 -0.24 0.09 -3.06
N TYR A 39 -0.65 -0.55 -1.98
CA TYR A 39 -0.01 -0.49 -0.68
C TYR A 39 0.42 -1.89 -0.29
N GLU A 40 1.72 -2.06 -0.09
CA GLU A 40 2.29 -3.29 0.43
C GLU A 40 3.02 -3.00 1.75
N LYS A 41 2.81 -3.84 2.75
CA LYS A 41 3.54 -3.77 4.01
C LYS A 41 3.91 -5.16 4.52
N ASP A 42 5.21 -5.38 4.68
CA ASP A 42 5.75 -6.48 5.45
C ASP A 42 5.74 -6.11 6.93
N ASP A 43 4.88 -6.79 7.70
CA ASP A 43 4.87 -6.78 9.15
C ASP A 43 5.45 -8.10 9.67
N ILE A 44 6.67 -8.41 9.23
CA ILE A 44 7.44 -9.58 9.65
C ILE A 44 8.48 -9.12 10.67
N PRO A 45 8.65 -9.82 11.81
CA PRO A 45 9.69 -9.45 12.76
C PRO A 45 11.07 -9.50 12.07
N GLY A 46 11.88 -8.45 12.26
CA GLY A 46 13.17 -8.30 11.55
C GLY A 46 13.08 -7.81 10.09
N PHE A 47 11.90 -7.81 9.47
CA PHE A 47 11.66 -7.33 8.11
C PHE A 47 10.45 -6.40 8.09
N LYS A 48 10.71 -5.09 8.26
CA LYS A 48 9.69 -4.04 8.20
C LYS A 48 9.89 -3.21 6.95
N SER A 49 9.15 -3.51 5.90
CA SER A 49 9.12 -2.71 4.68
C SER A 49 7.71 -2.19 4.45
N THR A 50 7.61 -1.03 3.83
CA THR A 50 6.33 -0.48 3.36
C THR A 50 6.60 0.15 2.02
N ASP A 51 5.93 -0.37 1.00
CA ASP A 51 5.99 0.15 -0.36
C ASP A 51 4.61 0.70 -0.75
N ILE A 52 4.62 1.84 -1.41
CA ILE A 52 3.39 2.48 -1.90
C ILE A 52 3.67 2.96 -3.30
N SER A 53 2.89 2.46 -4.26
CA SER A 53 3.01 2.83 -5.66
C SER A 53 1.66 3.23 -6.25
N CYS A 54 1.69 4.10 -7.25
CA CYS A 54 0.50 4.57 -7.95
C CYS A 54 0.77 4.47 -9.45
N ASP A 55 -0.15 3.86 -10.21
CA ASP A 55 0.01 3.76 -11.66
C ASP A 55 -0.35 5.07 -12.39
N CYS A 56 -1.09 5.96 -11.72
CA CYS A 56 -1.43 7.27 -12.25
C CYS A 56 -0.29 8.27 -12.06
N LYS A 57 0.45 8.56 -13.14
CA LYS A 57 1.57 9.52 -13.14
C LYS A 57 1.17 10.90 -12.61
N GLU A 58 0.06 11.46 -13.07
CA GLU A 58 -0.39 12.79 -12.65
C GLU A 58 -0.63 12.86 -11.15
N CYS A 59 -1.30 11.87 -10.58
CA CYS A 59 -1.55 11.84 -9.14
C CYS A 59 -0.29 11.49 -8.34
N ASN A 60 0.64 10.73 -8.91
CA ASN A 60 1.94 10.48 -8.29
C ASN A 60 2.81 11.73 -8.17
N GLU A 61 2.68 12.66 -9.11
CA GLU A 61 3.35 13.96 -9.04
C GLU A 61 2.65 14.91 -8.06
N LYS A 62 1.31 14.93 -8.03
CA LYS A 62 0.50 15.84 -7.20
C LYS A 62 0.36 15.40 -5.74
N TYR A 63 0.35 14.10 -5.46
CA TYR A 63 0.01 13.55 -4.14
C TYR A 63 1.12 12.67 -3.57
N THR A 64 1.24 12.71 -2.25
CA THR A 64 1.91 11.70 -1.44
C THR A 64 0.86 10.70 -0.95
N PHE A 65 1.09 9.44 -1.23
CA PHE A 65 0.19 8.35 -0.85
C PHE A 65 0.60 7.73 0.49
N GLY A 66 -0.41 7.36 1.27
CA GLY A 66 -0.30 6.56 2.49
C GLY A 66 -1.31 5.41 2.42
N ARG A 67 -1.37 4.59 3.47
CA ARG A 67 -2.37 3.53 3.58
C ARG A 67 -3.79 4.13 3.51
N GLY A 68 -4.49 3.93 2.41
CA GLY A 68 -5.83 4.44 2.16
C GLY A 68 -5.96 5.96 2.12
N THR A 69 -4.85 6.69 1.98
CA THR A 69 -4.85 8.16 2.03
C THR A 69 -3.99 8.77 0.95
N ALA A 70 -4.38 9.97 0.50
CA ALA A 70 -3.59 10.81 -0.39
C ALA A 70 -3.56 12.23 0.17
N LYS A 71 -2.37 12.84 0.17
CA LYS A 71 -2.14 14.22 0.61
C LYS A 71 -1.45 14.98 -0.51
N GLU A 72 -1.89 16.19 -0.80
CA GLU A 72 -1.23 17.05 -1.77
C GLU A 72 0.21 17.32 -1.31
N LYS A 73 1.14 17.33 -2.26
CA LYS A 73 2.55 17.66 -2.00
C LYS A 73 2.73 19.17 -1.80
#